data_AF-A0A0R0BTJ9-F1
#
_entry.id   AF-A0A0R0BTJ9-F1
#
_cell.length_a   1.000
_cell.length_b   1.000
_cell.length_c   1.000
_cell.angle_alpha   90.00
_cell.angle_beta   90.00
_cell.angle_gamma   90.00
#
_symmetry.space_group_name_H-M   'P 1'
#
loop_
_entity.id
_entity.type
_entity.pdbx_description
1 polymer ?
#
loop_
_entity_poly.entity_id
_entity_poly.type
_entity_poly.pdbx_seq_one_letter_code
_entity_poly.pdbx_strand_id
1 'polypeptide(L)'
;MSFDFTKDPAVVNVPLSKRGNIDAQIDRYKAEQEKARRAADAAHRANKSQLIAEARRRFDAAPDSAFAAMAERHGKTAKQVRASLKSYVRARPQWIIDLLAGEK
;
A
#
# COMPACT_ATOMS: atom_id res chain seq x y z
N MET A 1 24.26 6.83 28.37
CA MET A 1 25.09 7.82 27.67
C MET A 1 24.13 8.71 26.89
N SER A 2 23.78 9.87 27.46
CA SER A 2 22.68 10.73 27.02
C SER A 2 23.19 11.66 25.91
N PHE A 3 22.57 11.63 24.74
CA PHE A 3 22.92 12.52 23.63
C PHE A 3 22.33 13.92 23.89
N ASP A 4 23.20 14.85 24.24
CA ASP A 4 22.89 16.24 24.52
C ASP A 4 22.80 17.05 23.20
N PHE A 5 21.61 17.55 22.88
CA PHE A 5 21.27 18.21 21.60
C PHE A 5 21.74 19.68 21.52
N THR A 6 22.61 20.12 22.44
CA THR A 6 22.90 21.54 22.71
C THR A 6 24.18 22.09 22.08
N LYS A 7 24.84 21.38 21.16
CA LYS A 7 26.12 21.82 20.57
C LYS A 7 26.13 21.94 19.05
N ASP A 8 25.15 22.63 18.47
CA ASP A 8 25.41 23.29 17.18
C ASP A 8 24.68 24.65 17.03
N PRO A 9 25.20 25.72 17.65
CA PRO A 9 24.67 27.08 17.47
C PRO A 9 25.04 27.70 16.10
N ALA A 10 25.83 27.03 15.25
CA ALA A 10 26.43 27.65 14.07
C ALA A 10 25.42 27.98 12.97
N VAL A 11 24.32 27.23 12.85
CA VAL A 11 23.31 27.45 11.80
C VAL A 11 22.38 28.63 12.12
N VAL A 12 22.26 29.03 13.39
CA VAL A 12 21.32 30.08 13.82
C VAL A 12 21.90 31.48 13.63
N ASN A 13 23.23 31.63 13.52
CA ASN A 13 23.92 32.92 13.56
C ASN A 13 24.34 33.48 12.18
N VAL A 14 23.84 32.94 11.07
CA VAL A 14 24.07 33.52 9.75
C VAL A 14 23.07 34.67 9.52
N PRO A 15 23.50 35.89 9.13
CA PRO A 15 22.59 36.99 8.80
C PRO A 15 21.60 36.55 7.72
N LEU A 16 20.32 36.92 7.84
CA LEU A 16 19.27 36.51 6.88
C LEU A 16 19.66 36.81 5.42
N SER A 17 20.37 37.92 5.19
CA SER A 17 20.93 38.35 3.90
C SER A 17 22.03 37.45 3.31
N LYS A 18 22.66 36.59 4.13
CA LYS A 18 23.71 35.64 3.73
C LYS A 18 23.23 34.19 3.68
N ARG A 19 21.98 33.91 4.05
CA ARG A 19 21.41 32.55 4.05
C ARG A 19 21.03 32.03 2.66
N GLY A 20 21.28 32.80 1.60
CA GLY A 20 20.84 32.47 0.24
C GLY A 20 19.32 32.50 0.09
N ASN A 21 18.80 32.08 -1.06
CA ASN A 21 17.37 31.99 -1.30
C ASN A 21 16.80 30.72 -0.64
N ILE A 22 16.62 30.76 0.68
CA ILE A 22 16.05 29.67 1.48
C ILE A 22 14.70 29.23 0.90
N ASP A 23 13.89 30.19 0.45
CA ASP A 23 12.58 29.91 -0.13
C ASP A 23 12.71 29.02 -1.39
N ALA A 24 13.67 29.32 -2.27
CA ALA A 24 13.96 28.47 -3.42
C ALA A 24 14.48 27.07 -3.04
N GLN A 25 15.19 26.93 -1.92
CA GLN A 25 15.61 25.61 -1.43
C GLN A 25 14.43 24.82 -0.86
N ILE A 26 13.53 25.48 -0.11
CA ILE A 26 12.31 24.89 0.42
C ILE A 26 11.39 24.45 -0.72
N ASP A 27 11.23 25.27 -1.76
CA ASP A 27 10.40 24.95 -2.92
C ASP A 27 10.96 23.77 -3.71
N ARG A 28 12.28 23.71 -3.91
CA ARG A 28 12.95 22.55 -4.52
C ARG A 28 12.70 21.28 -3.71
N TYR A 29 12.88 21.35 -2.39
CA TYR A 29 12.66 20.21 -1.50
C TYR A 29 11.20 19.70 -1.53
N LYS A 30 10.22 20.62 -1.51
CA LYS A 30 8.81 20.27 -1.65
C LYS A 30 8.51 19.64 -3.01
N ALA A 31 9.08 20.18 -4.09
CA ALA A 31 8.91 19.62 -5.43
C ALA A 31 9.51 18.21 -5.55
N GLU A 32 10.65 17.96 -4.92
CA GLU A 32 11.28 16.63 -4.84
C GLU A 32 10.43 15.65 -4.02
N GLN A 33 9.91 16.05 -2.86
CA GLN A 33 8.99 15.20 -2.08
C GLN A 33 7.72 14.86 -2.87
N GLU A 34 7.12 15.84 -3.54
CA GLU A 34 5.94 15.63 -4.37
C GLU A 34 6.22 14.65 -5.52
N LYS A 35 7.38 14.79 -6.18
CA LYS A 35 7.81 13.86 -7.23
C LYS A 35 7.99 12.44 -6.67
N ALA A 36 8.65 12.30 -5.53
CA ALA A 36 8.84 11.01 -4.86
C ALA A 36 7.50 10.37 -4.47
N ARG A 37 6.57 11.15 -3.90
CA ARG A 37 5.22 10.67 -3.57
C ARG A 37 4.46 10.19 -4.79
N ARG A 38 4.47 10.96 -5.88
CA ARG A 38 3.81 10.58 -7.14
C ARG A 38 4.39 9.29 -7.72
N ALA A 39 5.72 9.13 -7.67
CA ALA A 39 6.38 7.91 -8.12
C ALA A 39 5.99 6.70 -7.25
N ALA A 40 5.96 6.86 -5.93
CA ALA A 40 5.52 5.81 -5.00
C ALA A 40 4.03 5.44 -5.21
N ASP A 41 3.16 6.43 -5.40
CA ASP A 41 1.74 6.23 -5.68
C ASP A 41 1.53 5.48 -7.00
N ALA A 42 2.29 5.83 -8.04
CA ALA A 42 2.24 5.15 -9.33
C ALA A 42 2.67 3.68 -9.21
N ALA A 43 3.78 3.41 -8.51
CA ALA A 43 4.25 2.05 -8.24
C ALA A 43 3.22 1.25 -7.43
N HIS A 44 2.65 1.84 -6.37
CA HIS A 44 1.62 1.20 -5.55
C HIS A 44 0.36 0.86 -6.37
N ARG A 45 -0.08 1.77 -7.26
CA ARG A 45 -1.22 1.51 -8.15
C ARG A 45 -0.94 0.39 -9.14
N ALA A 46 0.26 0.35 -9.73
CA ALA A 46 0.68 -0.71 -10.65
C ALA A 46 0.75 -2.08 -9.95
N ASN A 47 1.34 -2.14 -8.76
CA ASN A 47 1.38 -3.38 -7.97
C ASN A 47 -0.03 -3.83 -7.59
N LYS A 48 -0.88 -2.90 -7.15
CA LYS A 48 -2.27 -3.21 -6.80
C LYS A 48 -3.06 -3.74 -8.00
N SER A 49 -2.88 -3.18 -9.20
CA SER A 49 -3.58 -3.66 -10.38
C SER A 49 -3.14 -5.07 -10.78
N GLN A 50 -1.85 -5.38 -10.67
CA GLN A 50 -1.32 -6.74 -10.88
C GLN A 50 -1.93 -7.73 -9.88
N LEU A 51 -1.93 -7.40 -8.59
CA LEU A 51 -2.53 -8.24 -7.55
C LEU A 51 -4.03 -8.48 -7.78
N ILE A 52 -4.78 -7.45 -8.22
CA ILE A 52 -6.21 -7.61 -8.55
C ILE A 52 -6.39 -8.57 -9.73
N ALA A 53 -5.58 -8.42 -10.78
CA ALA A 53 -5.66 -9.30 -11.95
C ALA A 53 -5.37 -10.76 -11.57
N GLU A 54 -4.35 -10.98 -10.74
CA GLU A 54 -3.97 -12.30 -10.25
C GLU A 54 -5.02 -12.91 -9.32
N ALA A 55 -5.51 -12.13 -8.34
CA ALA A 55 -6.59 -12.55 -7.45
C ALA A 55 -7.85 -12.93 -8.23
N ARG A 56 -8.19 -12.15 -9.26
CA ARG A 56 -9.35 -12.45 -10.12
C ARG A 56 -9.14 -13.71 -10.93
N ARG A 57 -7.95 -13.89 -11.53
CA ARG A 57 -7.61 -15.12 -12.26
C ARG A 57 -7.74 -16.35 -11.36
N ARG A 58 -7.21 -16.31 -10.13
CA ARG A 58 -7.35 -17.42 -9.17
C ARG A 58 -8.80 -17.64 -8.77
N PHE A 59 -9.53 -16.57 -8.50
CA PHE A 59 -10.94 -16.65 -8.11
C PHE A 59 -11.82 -17.26 -9.22
N ASP A 60 -11.58 -16.90 -10.48
CA ASP A 60 -12.32 -17.42 -11.63
C ASP A 60 -11.91 -18.88 -11.96
N ALA A 61 -10.67 -19.27 -11.66
CA ALA A 61 -10.17 -20.64 -11.82
C ALA A 61 -10.51 -21.58 -10.65
N ALA A 62 -10.93 -21.03 -9.50
CA ALA A 62 -11.22 -21.83 -8.31
C ALA A 62 -12.46 -22.72 -8.54
N PRO A 63 -12.39 -24.02 -8.22
CA PRO A 63 -13.53 -24.92 -8.39
C PRO A 63 -14.63 -24.59 -7.37
N ASP A 64 -15.89 -24.85 -7.75
CA ASP A 64 -17.03 -24.60 -6.86
C ASP A 64 -16.97 -25.41 -5.55
N SER A 65 -16.26 -26.55 -5.55
CA SER A 65 -15.99 -27.35 -4.36
C SER A 65 -15.17 -26.61 -3.30
N ALA A 66 -14.25 -25.73 -3.70
CA ALA A 66 -13.47 -24.93 -2.76
C ALA A 66 -14.37 -23.93 -2.00
N PHE A 67 -15.33 -23.32 -2.72
CA PHE A 67 -16.30 -22.43 -2.08
C PHE A 67 -17.31 -23.18 -1.22
N ALA A 68 -17.68 -24.41 -1.59
CA ALA A 68 -18.54 -25.28 -0.79
C ALA A 68 -17.89 -25.64 0.56
N ALA A 69 -16.61 -26.04 0.55
CA ALA A 69 -15.87 -26.34 1.77
C ALA A 69 -15.77 -25.13 2.72
N MET A 70 -15.60 -23.91 2.17
CA MET A 70 -15.64 -22.68 2.97
C MET A 70 -17.06 -22.38 3.49
N ALA A 71 -18.08 -22.69 2.70
CA ALA A 71 -19.48 -22.50 3.07
C ALA A 71 -19.86 -23.35 4.28
N GLU A 72 -19.46 -24.62 4.31
CA GLU A 72 -19.70 -25.53 5.44
C GLU A 72 -19.10 -24.98 6.74
N ARG A 73 -17.85 -24.50 6.70
CA ARG A 73 -17.17 -23.92 7.88
C ARG A 73 -17.89 -22.71 8.47
N HIS A 74 -18.61 -21.96 7.65
CA HIS A 74 -19.24 -20.71 8.05
C HIS A 74 -20.77 -20.77 8.10
N GLY A 75 -21.37 -21.95 7.91
CA GLY A 75 -22.82 -22.11 7.87
C GLY A 75 -23.50 -21.27 6.77
N LYS A 76 -22.80 -21.05 5.65
CA LYS A 76 -23.28 -20.27 4.50
C LYS A 76 -23.45 -21.16 3.29
N THR A 77 -24.20 -20.69 2.30
CA THR A 77 -24.22 -21.34 0.99
C THR A 77 -22.99 -20.97 0.17
N ALA A 78 -22.52 -21.87 -0.71
CA ALA A 78 -21.38 -21.60 -1.60
C ALA A 78 -21.59 -20.31 -2.42
N LYS A 79 -22.83 -20.05 -2.84
CA LYS A 79 -23.22 -18.82 -3.55
C LYS A 79 -22.99 -17.55 -2.72
N GLN A 80 -23.36 -17.56 -1.44
CA GLN A 80 -23.15 -16.42 -0.53
C GLN A 80 -21.66 -16.18 -0.26
N VAL A 81 -20.88 -17.26 -0.10
CA VAL A 81 -19.42 -17.17 0.08
C VAL A 81 -18.79 -16.58 -1.18
N ARG A 82 -19.11 -17.10 -2.36
CA ARG A 82 -18.59 -16.60 -3.64
C ARG A 82 -18.94 -15.13 -3.87
N ALA A 83 -20.18 -14.72 -3.57
CA ALA A 83 -20.60 -13.32 -3.67
C ALA A 83 -19.83 -12.41 -2.70
N SER A 84 -19.57 -12.88 -1.48
CA SER A 84 -18.79 -12.16 -0.48
C SER A 84 -17.32 -12.03 -0.91
N LEU A 85 -16.69 -13.12 -1.35
CA LEU A 85 -15.30 -13.13 -1.81
C LEU A 85 -15.08 -12.28 -3.07
N LYS A 86 -16.08 -12.16 -3.95
CA LYS A 86 -16.01 -11.31 -5.14
C LYS A 86 -15.73 -9.85 -4.82
N SER A 87 -16.30 -9.29 -3.74
CA SER A 87 -16.02 -7.90 -3.35
C SER A 87 -14.58 -7.75 -2.81
N TYR A 88 -14.06 -8.78 -2.15
CA TYR A 88 -12.72 -8.81 -1.60
C TYR A 88 -11.62 -8.92 -2.67
N VAL A 89 -11.90 -9.44 -3.87
CA VAL A 89 -10.94 -9.47 -4.99
C VAL A 89 -10.35 -8.08 -5.27
N ARG A 90 -11.19 -7.03 -5.25
CA ARG A 90 -10.74 -5.64 -5.48
C ARG A 90 -10.24 -4.95 -4.20
N ALA A 91 -10.89 -5.24 -3.08
CA ALA A 91 -10.59 -4.56 -1.80
C ALA A 91 -9.31 -5.08 -1.14
N ARG A 92 -9.08 -6.40 -1.19
CA ARG A 92 -7.99 -7.12 -0.51
C ARG A 92 -7.45 -8.25 -1.41
N PRO A 93 -6.84 -7.93 -2.56
CA PRO A 93 -6.42 -8.94 -3.54
C PRO A 93 -5.41 -9.95 -2.98
N GLN A 94 -4.41 -9.49 -2.21
CA GLN A 94 -3.42 -10.38 -1.58
C GLN A 94 -4.07 -11.43 -0.68
N TRP A 95 -5.03 -11.03 0.15
CA TRP A 95 -5.71 -11.97 1.05
C TRP A 95 -6.47 -13.06 0.28
N ILE A 96 -7.08 -12.73 -0.87
CA ILE A 96 -7.73 -13.72 -1.73
C ILE A 96 -6.71 -14.66 -2.37
N ILE A 97 -5.56 -14.13 -2.77
CA ILE A 97 -4.46 -14.93 -3.31
C ILE A 97 -4.01 -15.96 -2.27
N ASP A 98 -3.70 -15.53 -1.06
CA ASP A 98 -3.23 -16.40 0.03
C ASP A 98 -4.31 -17.44 0.40
N LEU A 99 -5.57 -17.00 0.51
CA LEU A 99 -6.71 -17.86 0.83
C LEU A 99 -6.91 -18.96 -0.21
N LEU A 100 -6.83 -18.62 -1.50
CA LEU A 100 -7.01 -19.59 -2.60
C LEU A 100 -5.75 -20.43 -2.84
N ALA A 101 -4.59 -20.00 -2.38
CA ALA A 101 -3.37 -20.80 -2.34
C ALA A 101 -3.35 -21.82 -1.18
N GLY A 102 -4.26 -21.67 -0.21
CA GLY A 102 -4.34 -22.54 0.98
C GLY A 102 -3.35 -22.15 2.08
N GLU A 103 -2.81 -20.93 2.05
CA GLU A 103 -1.87 -20.42 3.05
C GLU A 103 -2.57 -19.82 4.29
N LYS A 104 -3.91 -19.84 4.33
CA LYS A 104 -4.75 -19.27 5.40
C LYS A 104 -5.93 -20.16 5.80
#